data_AF-A0A382EFH2-F1
#
_entry.id   AF-A0A382EFH2-F1
#
_cell.length_a   1.000
_cell.length_b   1.000
_cell.length_c   1.000
_cell.angle_alpha   90.00
_cell.angle_beta   90.00
_cell.angle_gamma   90.00
#
_symmetry.space_group_name_H-M   'P 1'
#
loop_
_entity.id
_entity.type
_entity.pdbx_description
1 polymer ?
#
loop_
_entity_poly.entity_id
_entity_poly.type
_entity_poly.pdbx_seq_one_letter_code
_entity_poly.pdbx_strand_id
1 'polypeptide(L)'
;MPVTISSLIEHAEYCKTIYDSGGNQKDEVAFEVKQEDGISIIVIRGTANDANVLSDVDVRLVSDTRTGIRLHKGFRDAAVTVMQIIDTTKTLEHTVHVTGHSLGGAVAQIIGMWL
;
A
#
# COMPACT_ATOMS: atom_id res chain seq x y z
N MET A 1 5.93 7.82 18.37
CA MET A 1 7.37 8.17 18.26
C MET A 1 7.52 9.21 17.14
N PRO A 2 8.46 10.16 17.21
CA PRO A 2 8.74 11.04 16.09
C PRO A 2 9.32 10.24 14.91
N VAL A 3 8.85 10.51 13.70
CA VAL A 3 9.39 9.93 12.47
C VAL A 3 10.78 10.51 12.22
N THR A 4 11.79 9.65 12.06
CA THR A 4 13.16 10.07 11.78
C THR A 4 13.42 10.12 10.27
N ILE A 5 14.37 10.96 9.84
CA ILE A 5 14.80 11.01 8.43
C ILE A 5 15.32 9.64 7.98
N SER A 6 16.07 8.94 8.84
CA SER A 6 16.57 7.59 8.54
C SER A 6 15.44 6.60 8.26
N SER A 7 14.35 6.64 9.04
CA SER A 7 13.17 5.80 8.80
C SER A 7 12.47 6.16 7.48
N LEU A 8 12.37 7.45 7.14
CA LEU A 8 11.82 7.87 5.84
C LEU A 8 12.67 7.37 4.66
N ILE A 9 14.00 7.45 4.76
CA ILE A 9 14.92 6.97 3.74
C ILE A 9 14.79 5.46 3.57
N GLU A 10 14.79 4.71 4.67
CA GLU A 10 14.62 3.26 4.66
C GLU A 10 13.32 2.83 3.98
N HIS A 11 12.19 3.44 4.36
CA HIS A 11 10.89 3.13 3.76
C HIS A 11 10.84 3.51 2.27
N ALA A 12 11.51 4.59 1.86
CA ALA A 12 11.62 4.97 0.45
C ALA A 12 12.44 3.96 -0.36
N GLU A 13 13.53 3.42 0.19
CA GLU A 13 14.32 2.37 -0.46
C GLU A 13 13.53 1.07 -0.61
N TYR A 14 12.67 0.71 0.36
CA TYR A 14 11.76 -0.43 0.21
C TYR A 14 10.77 -0.22 -0.94
N CYS A 15 10.15 0.96 -1.03
CA CYS A 15 9.26 1.32 -2.13
C CYS A 15 9.95 1.22 -3.50
N LYS A 16 11.21 1.65 -3.59
CA LYS A 16 12.03 1.51 -4.80
C LYS A 16 12.32 0.05 -5.13
N THR A 17 12.74 -0.73 -4.13
CA THR A 17 13.10 -2.15 -4.30
C THR A 17 11.94 -2.97 -4.85
N ILE A 18 10.72 -2.79 -4.31
CA ILE A 18 9.54 -3.52 -4.81
C ILE A 18 9.12 -3.06 -6.21
N TYR A 19 9.38 -1.80 -6.56
CA TYR A 19 9.14 -1.28 -7.91
C TYR A 19 10.10 -1.94 -8.92
N ASP A 20 11.40 -1.95 -8.63
CA ASP A 20 12.45 -2.46 -9.51
C ASP A 20 12.38 -3.99 -9.68
N SER A 21 11.92 -4.72 -8.65
CA SER A 21 11.82 -6.18 -8.66
C SER A 21 10.51 -6.74 -9.25
N GLY A 22 9.45 -5.94 -9.32
CA GLY A 22 8.10 -6.41 -9.65
C GLY A 22 7.80 -6.70 -11.14
N GLY A 23 8.79 -6.56 -12.03
CA GLY A 23 8.64 -6.82 -13.47
C GLY A 23 7.59 -5.93 -14.18
N ASN A 24 7.24 -6.29 -15.42
CA ASN A 24 6.30 -5.51 -16.27
C ASN A 24 4.82 -5.78 -15.99
N GLN A 25 4.46 -6.45 -14.88
CA GLN A 25 3.06 -6.76 -14.58
C GLN A 25 2.30 -5.48 -14.26
N LYS A 26 1.43 -5.09 -15.20
CA LYS A 26 0.70 -3.81 -15.21
C LYS A 26 -0.58 -3.81 -14.36
N ASP A 27 -1.16 -4.97 -14.08
CA ASP A 27 -2.56 -5.06 -13.65
C ASP A 27 -2.77 -5.60 -12.23
N GLU A 28 -1.70 -6.03 -11.54
CA GLU A 28 -1.80 -6.57 -10.17
C GLU A 28 -1.10 -5.66 -9.15
N VAL A 29 -1.81 -5.40 -8.05
CA VAL A 29 -1.29 -4.70 -6.87
C VAL A 29 -0.26 -5.63 -6.22
N ALA A 30 1.02 -5.28 -6.34
CA ALA A 30 2.10 -6.01 -5.68
C ALA A 30 2.38 -5.37 -4.31
N PHE A 31 2.63 -6.21 -3.31
CA PHE A 31 3.03 -5.78 -1.99
C PHE A 31 4.00 -6.77 -1.35
N GLU A 32 4.76 -6.30 -0.36
CA GLU A 32 5.62 -7.11 0.49
C GLU A 32 5.31 -6.80 1.95
N VAL A 33 5.44 -7.80 2.83
CA VAL A 33 5.39 -7.61 4.28
C VAL A 33 6.74 -8.03 4.86
N LYS A 34 7.47 -7.07 5.42
CA LYS A 34 8.72 -7.30 6.17
C LYS A 34 8.39 -7.36 7.66
N GLN A 35 8.98 -8.28 8.40
CA GLN A 35 8.74 -8.42 9.85
C GLN A 35 10.08 -8.60 10.57
N GLU A 36 10.37 -7.70 11.50
CA GLU A 36 11.59 -7.71 12.31
C GLU A 36 11.31 -7.01 13.65
N ASP A 37 11.81 -7.58 14.75
CA ASP A 37 11.75 -7.01 16.10
C ASP A 37 10.37 -6.50 16.57
N GLY A 38 9.30 -7.23 16.24
CA GLY A 38 7.92 -6.86 16.62
C GLY A 38 7.33 -5.70 15.80
N ILE A 39 7.93 -5.40 14.64
CA ILE A 39 7.45 -4.42 13.67
C ILE A 39 7.13 -5.15 12.36
N SER A 40 5.94 -4.93 11.81
CA SER A 40 5.59 -5.28 10.44
C SER A 40 5.60 -4.06 9.55
N ILE A 41 6.28 -4.12 8.41
CA ILE A 41 6.30 -3.06 7.40
C ILE A 41 5.63 -3.59 6.14
N ILE A 42 4.46 -3.05 5.84
CA ILE A 42 3.69 -3.35 4.63
C ILE A 42 4.13 -2.35 3.55
N VAL A 43 4.75 -2.85 2.49
CA VAL A 43 5.28 -2.05 1.39
C VAL A 43 4.40 -2.26 0.16
N ILE A 44 3.71 -1.22 -0.30
CA ILE A 44 2.83 -1.28 -1.46
C ILE A 44 3.54 -0.73 -2.69
N ARG A 45 3.62 -1.54 -3.75
CA ARG A 45 4.22 -1.12 -5.03
C ARG A 45 3.34 -0.07 -5.71
N GLY A 46 3.96 0.99 -6.22
CA GLY A 46 3.32 1.89 -7.19
C GLY A 46 3.13 1.21 -8.55
N THR A 47 2.40 1.83 -9.47
CA THR A 47 2.24 1.28 -10.82
C THR A 47 3.45 1.59 -11.69
N ALA A 48 3.89 0.65 -12.51
CA ALA A 48 5.00 0.84 -13.46
C ALA A 48 4.67 1.75 -14.66
N ASN A 49 3.48 2.36 -14.69
CA ASN A 49 2.98 3.10 -15.85
C ASN A 49 2.06 4.26 -15.41
N ASP A 50 2.68 5.30 -14.84
CA ASP A 50 2.00 6.50 -14.31
C ASP A 50 1.05 7.17 -15.31
N ALA A 51 1.33 7.06 -16.62
CA ALA A 51 0.50 7.63 -17.68
C ALA A 51 -0.89 6.98 -17.83
N ASN A 52 -1.04 5.70 -17.45
CA ASN A 52 -2.33 4.99 -17.52
C ASN A 52 -3.12 5.06 -16.22
N VAL A 53 -2.46 5.25 -15.07
CA VAL A 53 -3.13 5.30 -13.76
C VAL A 53 -4.05 6.51 -13.64
N LEU A 54 -3.76 7.63 -14.29
CA LEU A 54 -4.65 8.79 -14.28
C LEU A 54 -5.83 8.67 -15.25
N SER A 55 -5.74 7.79 -16.25
CA SER A 55 -6.71 7.69 -17.36
C SER A 55 -7.65 6.47 -17.27
N ASP A 56 -7.22 5.37 -16.66
CA ASP A 56 -8.00 4.11 -16.54
C ASP A 56 -8.60 3.90 -15.12
N VAL A 57 -8.29 4.80 -14.21
CA VAL A 57 -8.81 4.80 -12.85
C VAL A 57 -10.28 5.21 -12.88
N ASP A 58 -11.16 4.29 -12.47
CA ASP A 58 -12.54 4.63 -12.14
C ASP A 58 -12.53 5.60 -10.94
N VAL A 59 -12.43 6.91 -11.19
CA VAL A 59 -12.36 8.01 -10.20
C VAL A 59 -13.64 8.11 -9.35
N ARG A 60 -14.60 7.20 -9.57
CA ARG A 60 -15.81 7.13 -8.76
C ARG A 60 -15.44 7.00 -7.30
N LEU A 61 -16.07 7.87 -6.52
CA LEU A 61 -16.04 7.78 -5.08
C LEU A 61 -17.06 6.71 -4.64
N VAL A 62 -16.61 5.74 -3.84
CA VAL A 62 -17.44 4.70 -3.24
C VAL A 62 -17.41 4.82 -1.73
N SER A 63 -18.53 4.53 -1.08
CA SER A 63 -18.60 4.51 0.37
C SER A 63 -17.76 3.34 0.91
N ASP A 64 -16.88 3.63 1.86
CA ASP A 64 -16.13 2.63 2.59
C ASP A 64 -16.75 2.44 3.97
N THR A 65 -17.20 1.23 4.26
CA THR A 65 -17.94 0.93 5.51
C THR A 65 -17.05 0.92 6.74
N ARG A 66 -15.73 0.68 6.58
CA ARG A 66 -14.76 0.66 7.69
C ARG A 66 -14.49 2.06 8.22
N THR A 67 -14.39 3.05 7.32
CA THR A 67 -14.07 4.44 7.66
C THR A 67 -15.29 5.37 7.70
N GLY A 68 -16.42 4.98 7.07
CA GLY A 68 -17.63 5.80 6.98
C GLY A 68 -17.53 6.98 6.01
N ILE A 69 -16.45 7.07 5.23
CA ILE A 69 -16.21 8.14 4.25
C ILE A 69 -16.28 7.59 2.81
N ARG A 70 -16.26 8.49 1.83
CA ARG A 70 -16.15 8.10 0.42
C ARG A 70 -14.68 8.08 -0.01
N LEU A 71 -14.24 6.95 -0.55
CA LEU A 71 -12.88 6.73 -1.03
C LEU A 71 -12.87 6.54 -2.54
N HIS A 72 -11.71 6.80 -3.14
CA HIS A 72 -11.45 6.50 -4.55
C HIS A 72 -11.58 5.00 -4.80
N LYS A 73 -12.50 4.57 -5.68
CA LYS A 73 -12.85 3.15 -5.88
C LYS A 73 -11.62 2.28 -6.16
N GLY A 74 -10.80 2.68 -7.14
CA GLY A 74 -9.62 1.90 -7.52
C GLY A 74 -8.61 1.70 -6.37
N PHE A 75 -8.40 2.71 -5.52
CA PHE A 75 -7.44 2.62 -4.42
C PHE A 75 -8.02 1.83 -3.26
N ARG A 76 -9.33 2.00 -2.99
CA ARG A 76 -10.05 1.24 -1.97
C ARG A 76 -10.09 -0.24 -2.33
N ASP A 77 -10.40 -0.59 -3.58
CA ASP A 77 -10.48 -1.99 -4.01
C ASP A 77 -9.09 -2.64 -3.97
N ALA A 78 -8.04 -1.94 -4.39
CA ALA A 78 -6.66 -2.38 -4.22
C ALA A 78 -6.30 -2.63 -2.75
N ALA A 79 -6.64 -1.70 -1.86
CA ALA A 79 -6.42 -1.84 -0.42
C ALA A 79 -7.17 -3.06 0.15
N VAL A 80 -8.42 -3.29 -0.26
CA VAL A 80 -9.20 -4.47 0.16
C VAL A 80 -8.50 -5.75 -0.24
N THR A 81 -8.07 -5.87 -1.50
CA THR A 81 -7.36 -7.06 -1.98
C THR A 81 -6.10 -7.33 -1.17
N VAL A 82 -5.27 -6.30 -0.94
CA VAL A 82 -4.04 -6.44 -0.13
C VAL A 82 -4.37 -6.92 1.28
N MET A 83 -5.30 -6.27 1.97
CA MET A 83 -5.65 -6.66 3.34
C MET A 83 -6.27 -8.04 3.44
N GLN A 84 -7.10 -8.45 2.47
CA GLN A 84 -7.63 -9.82 2.43
C GLN A 84 -6.51 -10.86 2.32
N ILE A 85 -5.49 -10.60 1.50
CA ILE A 85 -4.34 -11.51 1.39
C ILE A 85 -3.54 -11.49 2.70
N ILE A 86 -3.29 -10.32 3.30
CA ILE A 86 -2.56 -10.22 4.57
C ILE A 86 -3.31 -10.97 5.69
N ASP A 87 -4.62 -10.70 5.86
CA ASP A 87 -5.47 -11.31 6.89
C ASP A 87 -5.54 -12.85 6.77
N THR A 88 -5.35 -13.39 5.57
CA THR A 88 -5.40 -14.84 5.31
C THR A 88 -4.03 -15.53 5.29
N THR A 89 -2.94 -14.79 5.07
CA THR A 89 -1.61 -15.39 4.86
C THR A 89 -0.55 -14.99 5.88
N LYS A 90 -0.80 -13.95 6.70
CA LYS A 90 0.18 -13.39 7.62
C LYS A 90 -0.46 -13.12 8.99
N THR A 91 0.38 -13.13 10.03
CA THR A 91 0.05 -12.57 11.33
C THR A 91 0.93 -11.34 11.51
N LEU A 92 0.31 -10.16 11.58
CA LEU A 92 1.05 -8.91 11.76
C LEU A 92 1.56 -8.79 13.20
N GLU A 93 2.70 -8.15 13.34
CA GLU A 93 3.30 -7.81 14.63
C GLU A 93 2.52 -6.68 15.32
N HIS A 94 2.85 -6.41 16.59
CA HIS A 94 2.19 -5.37 17.39
C HIS A 94 2.26 -3.98 16.74
N THR A 95 3.41 -3.62 16.17
CA THR A 95 3.59 -2.33 15.50
C THR A 95 3.54 -2.53 13.99
N VAL A 96 2.68 -1.78 13.29
CA VAL A 96 2.56 -1.85 11.83
C VAL A 96 2.89 -0.50 11.21
N HIS A 97 3.86 -0.50 10.28
CA HIS A 97 4.10 0.59 9.37
C HIS A 97 3.57 0.23 8.00
N VAL A 98 2.94 1.18 7.32
CA VAL A 98 2.45 1.01 5.94
C VAL A 98 3.10 2.10 5.10
N THR A 99 3.71 1.71 3.98
CA THR A 99 4.42 2.63 3.10
C THR A 99 4.16 2.30 1.63
N GLY A 100 4.28 3.32 0.78
CA GLY A 100 4.13 3.20 -0.66
C GLY A 100 4.43 4.52 -1.37
N HIS A 101 4.71 4.44 -2.67
CA HIS A 101 4.95 5.60 -3.53
C HIS A 101 3.90 5.67 -4.66
N SER A 102 3.53 6.89 -5.08
CA SER A 102 2.49 7.13 -6.11
C SER A 102 1.17 6.42 -5.74
N LEU A 103 0.59 5.61 -6.63
CA LEU A 103 -0.58 4.76 -6.34
C LEU A 103 -0.41 3.92 -5.08
N GLY A 104 0.78 3.36 -4.84
CA GLY A 104 1.07 2.57 -3.64
C GLY A 104 0.93 3.39 -2.36
N GLY A 105 1.25 4.68 -2.40
CA GLY A 105 1.07 5.60 -1.27
C GLY A 105 -0.41 5.86 -0.95
N ALA A 106 -1.25 5.99 -1.99
CA ALA A 106 -2.69 6.15 -1.81
C ALA A 106 -3.34 4.89 -1.19
N VAL A 107 -2.92 3.71 -1.65
CA VAL A 107 -3.34 2.42 -1.06
C VAL A 107 -2.83 2.29 0.38
N ALA A 108 -1.56 2.62 0.64
CA ALA A 108 -0.96 2.60 1.97
C ALA A 108 -1.73 3.49 2.96
N GLN A 109 -2.14 4.69 2.53
CA GLN A 109 -2.95 5.60 3.34
C GLN A 109 -4.30 4.99 3.74
N ILE A 110 -4.95 4.27 2.82
CA ILE A 110 -6.24 3.60 3.10
C ILE A 110 -6.05 2.48 4.10
N ILE A 111 -5.03 1.62 3.91
CA ILE A 111 -4.72 0.53 4.83
C ILE A 111 -4.38 1.10 6.22
N GLY A 112 -3.60 2.18 6.29
CA GLY A 112 -3.27 2.84 7.56
C GLY A 112 -4.47 3.46 8.29
N MET A 113 -5.61 3.67 7.62
CA MET A 113 -6.87 4.05 8.28
C MET A 113 -7.68 2.85 8.79
N TRP A 114 -7.40 1.65 8.30
CA TRP A 114 -8.12 0.43 8.68
C TRP A 114 -7.46 -0.35 9.82
N LEU A 115 -6.17 -0.11 10.06
CA LEU A 115 -5.38 -0.67 11.15
C LEU A 115 -5.37 0.28 12.36
#